data_AF-A0A918UAK3-F1
#
_entry.id   AF-A0A918UAK3-F1
#
_cell.length_a   1.000
_cell.length_b   1.000
_cell.length_c   1.000
_cell.angle_alpha   90.00
_cell.angle_beta   90.00
_cell.angle_gamma   90.00
#
_symmetry.space_group_name_H-M   'P 1'
#
loop_
_entity.id
_entity.type
_entity.pdbx_description
1 polymer ?
#
loop_
_entity_poly.entity_id
_entity_poly.type
_entity_poly.pdbx_seq_one_letter_code
_entity_poly.pdbx_strand_id
1 'polypeptide(L)'
;MAAKKSAPAARSAKTEDQRRFLRAEEGCRSTLDELLTLEREGGLSSHETAAQYVRMALIYYKRIRNGKVMGPADFNHAVDVATAARRAMSALDPALEFCGHPRQERLAAALRHADGILADYQALKTPIRRG
;
A
#
# COMPACT_ATOMS: atom_id res chain seq x y z
N MET A 1 -22.86 -19.00 37.17
CA MET A 1 -22.80 -18.65 35.74
C MET A 1 -22.45 -17.17 35.63
N ALA A 2 -21.26 -16.82 35.13
CA ALA A 2 -20.86 -15.41 34.95
C ALA A 2 -20.51 -15.19 33.46
N ALA A 3 -21.45 -14.60 32.73
CA ALA A 3 -21.23 -14.21 31.34
C ALA A 3 -20.31 -12.97 31.32
N LYS A 4 -19.04 -13.16 30.91
CA LYS A 4 -18.11 -12.06 30.64
C LYS A 4 -18.67 -11.17 29.51
N LYS A 5 -19.17 -9.98 29.87
CA LYS A 5 -19.53 -8.88 28.94
C LYS A 5 -18.25 -8.32 28.31
N SER A 6 -17.74 -8.97 27.27
CA SER A 6 -16.65 -8.45 26.42
C SER A 6 -17.14 -8.41 24.97
N ALA A 7 -18.07 -7.50 24.62
CA ALA A 7 -18.85 -7.68 23.38
C ALA A 7 -18.89 -6.52 22.34
N PRO A 8 -18.67 -5.22 22.65
CA PRO A 8 -18.71 -4.19 21.60
C PRO A 8 -17.33 -3.89 20.99
N ALA A 9 -16.34 -3.52 21.83
CA ALA A 9 -15.05 -3.01 21.37
C ALA A 9 -14.18 -4.04 20.65
N ALA A 10 -14.25 -5.32 21.05
CA ALA A 10 -13.50 -6.40 20.39
C ALA A 10 -14.08 -6.76 19.01
N ARG A 11 -15.37 -6.52 18.78
CA ARG A 11 -16.01 -6.74 17.47
C ARG A 11 -15.72 -5.58 16.52
N SER A 12 -15.79 -4.33 17.00
CA SER A 12 -15.48 -3.15 16.18
C SER A 12 -14.02 -3.15 15.70
N ALA A 13 -13.08 -3.52 16.58
CA ALA A 13 -11.66 -3.63 16.21
C ALA A 13 -11.41 -4.67 15.11
N LYS A 14 -12.04 -5.85 15.20
CA LYS A 14 -11.95 -6.89 14.15
C LYS A 14 -12.50 -6.41 12.81
N THR A 15 -13.61 -5.68 12.81
CA THR A 15 -14.19 -5.13 11.58
C THR A 15 -13.32 -4.05 10.96
N GLU A 16 -12.65 -3.24 11.78
CA GLU A 16 -11.73 -2.20 11.31
C GLU A 16 -10.46 -2.79 10.70
N ASP A 17 -9.85 -3.79 11.34
CA ASP A 17 -8.70 -4.50 10.81
C ASP A 17 -9.03 -5.18 9.47
N GLN A 18 -10.20 -5.82 9.37
CA GLN A 18 -10.64 -6.44 8.14
C GLN A 18 -10.83 -5.42 7.00
N ARG A 19 -11.39 -4.23 7.30
CA ARG A 19 -11.48 -3.14 6.32
C ARG A 19 -10.11 -2.65 5.89
N ARG A 20 -9.18 -2.48 6.83
CA ARG A 20 -7.79 -2.09 6.55
C ARG A 20 -7.12 -3.09 5.62
N PHE A 21 -7.28 -4.39 5.88
CA PHE A 21 -6.69 -5.44 5.06
C PHE A 21 -7.27 -5.48 3.64
N LEU A 22 -8.60 -5.33 3.50
CA LEU A 22 -9.24 -5.25 2.17
C LEU A 22 -8.74 -4.04 1.38
N ARG A 23 -8.61 -2.86 2.03
CA ARG A 23 -8.03 -1.67 1.40
C ARG A 23 -6.58 -1.88 0.99
N ALA A 24 -5.79 -2.56 1.82
CA ALA A 24 -4.39 -2.84 1.51
C ALA A 24 -4.23 -3.81 0.34
N GLU A 25 -5.07 -4.85 0.28
CA GLU A 25 -5.13 -5.77 -0.85
C GLU A 25 -5.44 -5.01 -2.15
N GLU A 26 -6.53 -4.24 -2.17
CA GLU A 26 -6.92 -3.47 -3.35
C GLU A 26 -5.86 -2.45 -3.74
N GLY A 27 -5.34 -1.71 -2.76
CA GLY A 27 -4.33 -0.68 -2.98
C GLY A 27 -3.02 -1.26 -3.53
N CYS A 28 -2.52 -2.36 -2.98
CA CYS A 28 -1.32 -3.02 -3.49
C CYS A 28 -1.50 -3.50 -4.93
N ARG A 29 -2.64 -4.13 -5.23
CA ARG A 29 -2.94 -4.63 -6.58
C ARG A 29 -3.02 -3.49 -7.59
N SER A 30 -3.79 -2.45 -7.30
CA SER A 30 -3.98 -1.29 -8.20
C SER A 30 -2.68 -0.52 -8.42
N THR A 31 -1.90 -0.29 -7.35
CA THR A 31 -0.62 0.41 -7.44
C THR A 31 0.39 -0.38 -8.26
N LEU A 32 0.48 -1.70 -8.06
CA LEU A 32 1.44 -2.54 -8.76
C LEU A 32 1.06 -2.71 -10.23
N ASP A 33 -0.22 -2.88 -10.56
CA ASP A 33 -0.69 -2.94 -11.94
C ASP A 33 -0.32 -1.67 -12.72
N GLU A 34 -0.51 -0.50 -12.11
CA GLU A 34 -0.15 0.78 -12.73
C GLU A 34 1.36 0.88 -12.98
N LEU A 35 2.19 0.56 -11.98
CA LEU A 35 3.65 0.60 -12.10
C LEU A 35 4.20 -0.40 -13.13
N LEU A 36 3.65 -1.62 -13.18
CA LEU A 36 4.05 -2.62 -14.17
C LEU A 36 3.58 -2.25 -15.58
N THR A 37 2.45 -1.56 -15.70
CA THR A 37 2.02 -1.05 -17.00
C THR A 37 2.92 0.09 -17.47
N LEU A 38 3.29 1.00 -16.56
CA LEU A 38 4.28 2.05 -16.83
C LEU A 38 5.63 1.46 -17.27
N GLU A 39 6.12 0.40 -16.61
CA GLU A 39 7.37 -0.28 -17.00
C GLU A 39 7.24 -0.92 -18.40
N ARG A 40 6.14 -1.62 -18.69
CA ARG A 40 5.89 -2.27 -19.99
C ARG A 40 5.79 -1.28 -21.15
N GLU A 41 5.24 -0.10 -20.91
CA GLU A 41 5.14 0.97 -21.91
C GLU A 41 6.44 1.76 -22.08
N GLY A 42 7.50 1.39 -21.36
CA GLY A 42 8.80 2.06 -21.44
C GLY A 42 8.88 3.38 -20.67
N GLY A 43 7.85 3.71 -19.88
CA GLY A 43 7.80 4.94 -19.07
C GLY A 43 8.88 5.03 -17.98
N LEU A 44 9.60 3.93 -17.71
CA LEU A 44 10.73 3.88 -16.78
C LEU A 44 12.09 3.73 -17.48
N SER A 45 12.14 3.75 -18.81
CA SER A 45 13.38 3.48 -19.57
C SER A 45 14.53 4.44 -19.24
N SER A 46 14.22 5.70 -18.90
CA SER A 46 15.20 6.71 -18.46
C SER A 46 15.31 6.82 -16.93
N HIS A 47 14.60 5.99 -16.16
CA HIS A 47 14.51 6.08 -14.69
C HIS A 47 14.90 4.75 -14.05
N GLU A 48 16.19 4.38 -14.11
CA GLU A 48 16.68 3.09 -13.59
C GLU A 48 16.34 2.86 -12.12
N THR A 49 16.47 3.89 -11.28
CA THR A 49 16.11 3.82 -9.87
C THR A 49 14.61 3.57 -9.66
N ALA A 50 13.75 4.18 -10.48
CA ALA A 50 12.32 3.92 -10.42
C ALA A 50 12.01 2.47 -10.79
N ALA A 51 12.61 1.96 -11.87
CA ALA A 51 12.47 0.56 -12.28
C ALA A 51 12.94 -0.43 -11.20
N GLN A 52 14.06 -0.13 -10.52
CA GLN A 52 14.53 -0.95 -9.40
C GLN A 52 13.48 -1.03 -8.28
N TYR A 53 12.87 0.10 -7.90
CA TYR A 53 11.84 0.11 -6.87
C TYR A 53 10.54 -0.59 -7.30
N VAL A 54 10.16 -0.51 -8.59
CA VAL A 54 9.03 -1.31 -9.12
C VAL A 54 9.29 -2.81 -8.96
N ARG A 55 10.51 -3.28 -9.29
CA ARG A 55 10.90 -4.68 -9.11
C ARG A 55 10.88 -5.09 -7.63
N MET A 56 11.33 -4.21 -6.73
CA MET A 56 11.22 -4.45 -5.28
C MET A 56 9.76 -4.56 -4.82
N ALA A 57 8.89 -3.66 -5.27
CA ALA A 57 7.46 -3.72 -4.97
C ALA A 57 6.84 -5.04 -5.43
N LEU A 58 7.20 -5.52 -6.62
CA LEU A 58 6.77 -6.83 -7.13
C LEU A 58 7.27 -7.99 -6.27
N ILE A 59 8.53 -7.96 -5.80
CA ILE A 59 9.09 -8.99 -4.91
C ILE A 59 8.31 -9.05 -3.60
N TYR A 60 8.00 -7.90 -2.99
CA TYR A 60 7.20 -7.86 -1.76
C TYR A 60 5.77 -8.33 -2.00
N TYR A 61 5.17 -7.94 -3.13
CA TYR A 61 3.80 -8.35 -3.46
C TYR A 61 3.67 -9.87 -3.60
N LYS A 62 4.69 -10.53 -4.18
CA LYS A 62 4.74 -12.00 -4.27
C LYS A 62 4.79 -12.70 -2.90
N ARG A 63 5.14 -11.99 -1.82
CA ARG A 63 5.09 -12.53 -0.44
C ARG A 63 3.70 -12.48 0.17
N ILE A 64 2.80 -11.67 -0.39
CA ILE A 64 1.40 -11.60 0.01
C ILE A 64 0.68 -12.81 -0.61
N ARG A 65 0.06 -13.65 0.23
CA ARG A 65 -0.55 -14.93 -0.17
C ARG A 65 -1.59 -14.74 -1.27
N ASN A 66 -1.22 -14.98 -2.53
CA ASN A 66 -2.05 -14.70 -3.71
C ASN A 66 -2.58 -13.25 -3.76
N GLY A 67 -1.82 -12.29 -3.21
CA GLY A 67 -2.27 -10.90 -3.08
C GLY A 67 -3.32 -10.66 -1.99
N LYS A 68 -3.75 -11.69 -1.25
CA LYS A 68 -4.73 -11.57 -0.16
C LYS A 68 -4.07 -11.16 1.14
N VAL A 69 -4.57 -10.09 1.76
CA VAL A 69 -4.13 -9.64 3.09
C VAL A 69 -5.03 -10.27 4.14
N MET A 70 -4.59 -11.34 4.81
CA MET A 70 -5.41 -12.08 5.77
C MET A 70 -5.08 -11.78 7.23
N GLY A 71 -3.97 -11.09 7.48
CA GLY A 71 -3.54 -10.76 8.83
C GLY A 71 -2.40 -9.76 8.88
N PRO A 72 -1.91 -9.44 10.10
CA PRO A 72 -0.87 -8.45 10.31
C PRO A 72 0.44 -8.72 9.55
N ALA A 73 0.83 -9.99 9.38
CA ALA A 73 2.03 -10.35 8.63
C ALA A 73 1.90 -10.00 7.13
N ASP A 74 0.77 -10.36 6.51
CA ASP A 74 0.50 -9.99 5.11
C ASP A 74 0.37 -8.46 4.96
N PHE A 75 -0.20 -7.79 5.96
CA PHE A 75 -0.33 -6.33 5.97
C PHE A 75 1.05 -5.65 6.03
N ASN A 76 2.01 -6.18 6.78
CA ASN A 76 3.39 -5.68 6.76
C ASN A 76 4.02 -5.82 5.37
N HIS A 77 3.77 -6.91 4.65
CA HIS A 77 4.21 -7.03 3.25
C HIS A 77 3.50 -6.02 2.34
N ALA A 78 2.22 -5.74 2.56
CA ALA A 78 1.52 -4.67 1.85
C ALA A 78 2.14 -3.28 2.10
N VAL A 79 2.62 -3.03 3.32
CA VAL A 79 3.36 -1.81 3.67
C VAL A 79 4.72 -1.75 2.95
N ASP A 80 5.43 -2.87 2.84
CA ASP A 80 6.68 -2.94 2.07
C ASP A 80 6.44 -2.64 0.57
N VAL A 81 5.36 -3.19 0.00
CA VAL A 81 4.91 -2.88 -1.37
C VAL A 81 4.62 -1.40 -1.53
N ALA A 82 3.80 -0.81 -0.65
CA ALA A 82 3.44 0.60 -0.70
C ALA A 82 4.66 1.52 -0.55
N THR A 83 5.61 1.15 0.31
CA THR A 83 6.87 1.89 0.52
C THR A 83 7.72 1.88 -0.74
N ALA A 84 7.92 0.70 -1.35
CA ALA A 84 8.69 0.56 -2.59
C ALA A 84 8.00 1.29 -3.76
N ALA A 85 6.68 1.16 -3.88
CA ALA A 85 5.89 1.86 -4.89
C ALA A 85 6.01 3.38 -4.77
N ARG A 86 5.90 3.93 -3.56
CA ARG A 86 6.08 5.37 -3.32
C ARG A 86 7.48 5.84 -3.69
N ARG A 87 8.51 5.06 -3.39
CA ARG A 87 9.89 5.36 -3.81
C ARG A 87 10.07 5.31 -5.32
N ALA A 88 9.42 4.36 -6.01
CA ALA A 88 9.43 4.31 -7.47
C ALA A 88 8.81 5.59 -8.06
N MET A 89 7.66 6.00 -7.52
CA MET A 89 6.98 7.23 -7.92
C MET A 89 7.80 8.49 -7.63
N SER A 90 8.46 8.58 -6.47
CA SER A 90 9.37 9.70 -6.16
C SER A 90 10.62 9.72 -7.03
N ALA A 91 11.10 8.56 -7.50
CA ALA A 91 12.22 8.47 -8.42
C ALA A 91 11.83 8.82 -9.87
N LEU A 92 10.55 8.70 -10.21
CA LEU A 92 9.99 9.18 -11.48
C LEU A 92 9.78 10.70 -11.44
N ASP A 93 9.13 11.19 -10.38
CA ASP A 93 8.93 12.60 -10.11
C ASP A 93 9.13 12.89 -8.61
N PRO A 94 10.20 13.60 -8.22
CA PRO A 94 10.45 13.95 -6.82
C PRO A 94 9.35 14.78 -6.17
N ALA A 95 8.62 15.58 -6.95
CA ALA A 95 7.52 16.41 -6.46
C ALA A 95 6.21 15.60 -6.31
N LEU A 96 6.14 14.40 -6.90
CA LEU A 96 4.96 13.53 -6.91
C LEU A 96 3.70 14.18 -7.53
N GLU A 97 3.89 15.11 -8.47
CA GLU A 97 2.80 15.81 -9.15
C GLU A 97 2.46 15.15 -10.50
N PHE A 98 3.47 14.50 -11.11
CA PHE A 98 3.45 13.85 -12.42
C PHE A 98 2.96 14.78 -13.54
N CYS A 99 3.20 16.09 -13.40
CA CYS A 99 2.76 17.12 -14.33
C CYS A 99 3.21 16.83 -15.77
N GLY A 100 2.25 16.74 -16.68
CA GLY A 100 2.53 16.48 -18.10
C GLY A 100 2.81 15.01 -18.43
N HIS A 101 2.74 14.10 -17.46
CA HIS A 101 2.81 12.67 -17.73
C HIS A 101 1.48 12.17 -18.33
N PRO A 102 1.48 11.37 -19.41
CA PRO A 102 0.25 10.85 -20.03
C PRO A 102 -0.66 10.05 -19.08
N ARG A 103 -0.08 9.55 -17.99
CA ARG A 103 -0.76 8.75 -16.95
C ARG A 103 -0.89 9.47 -15.61
N GLN A 104 -0.78 10.80 -15.60
CA GLN A 104 -0.76 11.62 -14.37
C GLN A 104 -1.86 11.24 -13.38
N GLU A 105 -3.12 11.14 -13.83
CA GLU A 105 -4.25 10.79 -12.95
C GLU A 105 -4.14 9.38 -12.35
N ARG A 106 -3.65 8.42 -13.14
CA ARG A 106 -3.49 7.03 -12.69
C ARG A 106 -2.33 6.88 -11.72
N LEU A 107 -1.22 7.57 -11.98
CA LEU A 107 -0.08 7.65 -11.05
C LEU A 107 -0.49 8.34 -9.74
N ALA A 108 -1.25 9.43 -9.81
CA ALA A 108 -1.79 10.08 -8.63
C ALA A 108 -2.77 9.17 -7.85
N ALA A 109 -3.58 8.35 -8.54
CA ALA A 109 -4.44 7.37 -7.89
C ALA A 109 -3.64 6.25 -7.21
N ALA A 110 -2.64 5.69 -7.88
CA ALA A 110 -1.71 4.70 -7.33
C ALA A 110 -0.97 5.26 -6.10
N LEU A 111 -0.54 6.53 -6.15
CA LEU A 111 0.07 7.21 -5.01
C LEU A 111 -0.88 7.31 -3.83
N ARG A 112 -2.14 7.72 -4.04
CA ARG A 112 -3.15 7.77 -2.96
C ARG A 112 -3.39 6.40 -2.32
N HIS A 113 -3.38 5.32 -3.10
CA HIS A 113 -3.49 3.97 -2.57
C HIS A 113 -2.28 3.59 -1.69
N ALA A 114 -1.06 3.84 -2.18
CA ALA A 114 0.15 3.59 -1.42
C ALA A 114 0.18 4.40 -0.11
N ASP A 115 -0.08 5.71 -0.19
CA ASP A 115 -0.11 6.59 0.99
C ASP A 115 -1.20 6.18 2.00
N GLY A 116 -2.36 5.72 1.53
CA GLY A 116 -3.42 5.18 2.40
C GLY A 116 -2.97 3.99 3.23
N ILE A 117 -2.23 3.04 2.64
CA ILE A 117 -1.67 1.88 3.35
C ILE A 117 -0.63 2.32 4.38
N LEU A 118 0.24 3.26 4.00
CA LEU A 118 1.27 3.79 4.89
C LEU A 118 0.66 4.56 6.07
N ALA A 119 -0.38 5.35 5.84
CA ALA A 119 -1.13 6.04 6.88
C ALA A 119 -1.81 5.06 7.84
N ASP A 120 -2.46 4.00 7.30
CA ASP A 120 -3.06 2.93 8.09
C ASP A 120 -2.02 2.23 9.00
N TYR A 121 -0.79 2.01 8.50
CA TYR A 121 0.31 1.44 9.29
C TYR A 121 0.86 2.39 10.36
N GLN A 122 0.97 3.68 10.05
CA GLN A 122 1.39 4.69 11.03
C GLN A 122 0.37 4.82 12.16
N ALA A 123 -0.92 4.79 11.85
CA ALA A 123 -2.00 4.81 12.85
C ALA A 123 -1.92 3.63 13.83
N LEU A 124 -1.45 2.46 13.37
CA LEU A 124 -1.22 1.30 14.24
C LEU A 124 0.04 1.41 15.10
N LYS A 125 1.04 2.16 14.66
CA LYS A 125 2.31 2.38 15.40
C LYS A 125 2.21 3.47 16.46
N THR A 126 1.38 4.49 16.26
CA THR A 126 1.25 5.58 17.23
C THR A 126 0.46 5.07 18.44
N PRO A 127 1.09 4.98 19.63
CA PRO A 127 0.36 4.58 20.83
C PRO A 127 -0.68 5.66 21.15
N ILE A 128 -1.94 5.27 21.29
CA ILE A 128 -2.98 6.14 21.81
C ILE A 128 -2.56 6.52 23.23
N ARG A 129 -1.96 7.70 23.41
CA ARG A 129 -1.75 8.30 24.73
C ARG A 129 -3.13 8.64 25.27
N ARG A 130 -3.71 7.71 26.05
CA ARG A 130 -4.86 8.01 26.90
C ARG A 130 -4.34 8.93 28.00
N GLY A 131 -4.66 10.21 27.89
CA GLY A 131 -4.54 11.18 28.97
C GLY A 131 -5.61 10.93 30.04
#